data_AF-A0A328RV18-F1
#
_entry.id   AF-A0A328RV18-F1
#
_cell.length_a   1.000
_cell.length_b   1.000
_cell.length_c   1.000
_cell.angle_alpha   90.00
_cell.angle_beta   90.00
_cell.angle_gamma   90.00
#
_symmetry.space_group_name_H-M   'P 1'
#
loop_
_entity.id
_entity.type
_entity.pdbx_description
1 polymer ?
#
loop_
_entity_poly.entity_id
_entity_poly.type
_entity_poly.pdbx_seq_one_letter_code
_entity_poly.pdbx_strand_id
1 'polypeptide(L)' 'MAKLLKQQFSDYKVSTRVIPDFIIRVMARFQAPMKVLNTMIGLKYHRDNTKAKKVLGWTPRSAEETVIDTVNYMIESNII' A
#
# COMPACT_ATOMS: atom_id res chain seq x y z
N MET A 1 2.77 6.34 1.14
CA MET A 1 2.53 5.44 2.30
C MET A 1 3.80 4.81 2.85
N ALA A 2 4.63 4.10 2.09
CA ALA A 2 5.84 3.47 2.64
C ALA A 2 6.79 4.44 3.40
N LYS A 3 6.95 5.68 2.90
CA LYS A 3 7.72 6.72 3.59
C LYS A 3 7.11 7.13 4.93
N LEU A 4 5.79 7.30 4.98
CA LEU A 4 5.03 7.62 6.19
C LEU A 4 5.24 6.54 7.26
N LEU A 5 5.11 5.26 6.87
CA LEU A 5 5.35 4.14 7.79
C LEU A 5 6.77 4.11 8.32
N LYS A 6 7.77 4.35 7.46
CA LYS A 6 9.17 4.41 7.90
C LYS A 6 9.44 5.57 8.88
N GLN A 7 8.70 6.67 8.76
CA GLN A 7 8.83 7.82 9.67
C GLN A 7 8.15 7.56 11.02
N GLN A 8 6.97 6.94 11.01
CA GLN A 8 6.17 6.68 12.22
C GLN A 8 6.65 5.45 13.00
N PHE A 9 7.21 4.44 12.33
CA PHE A 9 7.61 3.15 12.90
C PHE A 9 9.08 2.85 12.59
N SER A 10 10.01 3.58 13.23
CA SER A 10 11.46 3.47 12.99
C SER A 10 12.06 2.14 13.43
N ASP A 11 11.43 1.48 14.40
CA ASP A 11 11.92 0.24 14.99
C ASP A 11 11.67 -0.98 14.08
N TYR A 12 10.79 -0.82 13.08
CA TYR A 12 10.43 -1.86 12.13
C TYR A 12 11.16 -1.69 10.79
N LYS A 13 11.53 -2.81 10.15
CA LYS A 13 12.22 -2.82 8.86
C LYS A 13 11.25 -2.49 7.71
N VAL A 14 11.09 -1.20 7.41
CA VAL A 14 10.27 -0.72 6.28
C VAL A 14 11.13 -0.34 5.07
N SER A 15 11.00 -1.10 3.98
CA SER A 15 11.62 -0.75 2.69
C SER A 15 10.80 0.32 1.96
N THR A 16 11.47 1.40 1.55
CA THR A 16 10.88 2.48 0.73
C THR A 16 11.37 2.46 -0.73
N ARG A 17 12.17 1.45 -1.10
CA ARG A 17 12.74 1.33 -2.45
C ARG A 17 11.67 0.83 -3.42
N VAL A 18 11.64 1.41 -4.61
CA VAL A 18 10.77 0.97 -5.70
C VAL A 18 11.56 0.03 -6.60
N ILE A 19 11.01 -1.15 -6.87
CA ILE A 19 11.62 -2.12 -7.79
C ILE A 19 11.31 -1.66 -9.22
N PRO A 20 12.30 -1.57 -10.13
CA PRO A 20 12.06 -1.24 -11.52
C PRO A 20 11.22 -2.29 -12.27
N ASP A 21 10.35 -1.85 -13.17
CA ASP A 21 9.42 -2.70 -13.94
C ASP A 21 10.10 -3.80 -14.75
N PHE A 22 11.31 -3.56 -15.26
CA PHE A 22 12.06 -4.58 -16.01
C PHE A 22 12.42 -5.78 -15.14
N ILE A 23 12.78 -5.55 -13.87
CA ILE A 23 13.13 -6.62 -12.94
C ILE A 23 11.89 -7.49 -12.67
N ILE A 24 10.72 -6.86 -12.49
CA ILE A 24 9.44 -7.56 -12.30
C ILE A 24 9.13 -8.43 -13.52
N ARG A 25 9.29 -7.89 -14.74
CA ARG A 25 9.09 -8.62 -16.00
C ARG A 25 10.01 -9.84 -16.14
N VAL A 26 11.27 -9.74 -15.72
CA VAL A 26 12.22 -10.86 -15.73
C VAL A 26 11.82 -11.91 -14.69
N MET A 27 11.57 -11.49 -13.45
CA MET A 27 11.22 -12.40 -12.34
C MET A 27 9.88 -13.12 -12.56
N ALA A 28 8.93 -12.50 -13.28
CA ALA A 28 7.65 -13.11 -13.65
C ALA A 28 7.80 -14.40 -14.47
N ARG A 29 8.91 -14.58 -15.19
CA ARG A 29 9.16 -15.83 -15.93
C ARG A 29 9.49 -17.01 -15.01
N PHE A 30 10.03 -16.73 -13.82
CA PHE A 30 10.56 -17.75 -12.91
C PHE A 30 9.65 -18.03 -11.71
N GLN A 31 8.80 -17.08 -11.30
CA GLN A 31 8.00 -17.19 -10.08
C GLN A 31 6.51 -16.89 -10.34
N ALA A 32 5.63 -17.79 -9.90
CA ALA A 32 4.18 -17.64 -10.07
C ALA A 32 3.59 -16.38 -9.40
N PRO A 33 3.99 -15.98 -8.17
CA PRO A 33 3.49 -14.74 -7.57
C PRO A 33 3.86 -13.50 -8.37
N MET A 34 5.04 -13.51 -8.99
CA MET A 34 5.53 -12.39 -9.78
C MET A 34 4.78 -12.27 -11.13
N LYS A 35 4.21 -13.36 -11.65
CA LYS A 35 3.31 -13.31 -12.83
C LYS A 35 2.08 -12.46 -12.54
N VAL A 36 1.48 -12.61 -11.36
CA VAL A 36 0.31 -11.82 -10.95
C VAL A 36 0.70 -10.35 -10.79
N LEU A 37 1.80 -10.06 -10.10
CA LEU A 37 2.29 -8.68 -9.99
C LEU A 37 2.52 -8.05 -11.37
N ASN A 38 3.09 -8.80 -12.30
CA ASN A 38 3.35 -8.34 -13.67
C ASN A 38 2.08 -8.02 -14.48
N THR A 39 0.89 -8.52 -14.14
CA THR A 39 -0.36 -8.08 -14.80
C THR A 39 -0.86 -6.74 -14.25
N MET A 40 -0.40 -6.35 -13.07
CA MET A 40 -0.84 -5.13 -12.38
C MET A 40 0.13 -3.96 -12.56
N ILE A 41 1.40 -4.21 -12.92
CA ILE A 41 2.39 -3.15 -13.12
C ILE A 41 1.97 -2.19 -14.24
N GLY A 42 2.11 -0.89 -14.00
CA GLY A 42 1.71 0.16 -14.96
C GLY A 42 0.24 0.59 -14.87
N LEU A 43 -0.62 -0.14 -14.15
CA LEU A 43 -2.01 0.27 -13.92
C LEU A 43 -2.07 1.46 -12.94
N LYS A 44 -2.55 2.60 -13.42
CA LYS A 44 -2.79 3.80 -12.59
C LYS A 44 -4.25 3.83 -12.15
N TYR A 45 -4.53 3.31 -10.96
CA TYR A 45 -5.84 3.44 -10.36
C TYR A 45 -6.08 4.86 -9.87
N HIS A 46 -7.03 5.57 -10.49
CA HIS A 46 -7.51 6.84 -9.98
C HIS A 46 -8.66 6.57 -9.02
N ARG A 47 -8.46 6.88 -7.73
CA ARG A 47 -9.50 6.76 -6.71
C ARG A 47 -9.84 8.15 -6.19
N ASP A 48 -11.12 8.50 -6.25
CA ASP A 48 -11.66 9.75 -5.73
C ASP A 48 -12.90 9.47 -4.87
N ASN A 49 -13.00 10.12 -3.72
CA ASN A 49 -14.11 10.03 -2.78
C ASN A 49 -15.04 11.26 -2.81
N THR A 50 -14.82 12.22 -3.71
CA THR A 50 -15.62 13.45 -3.82
C THR A 50 -17.11 13.18 -3.98
N LYS A 51 -17.50 12.22 -4.82
CA LYS A 51 -18.91 11.87 -5.04
C LYS A 51 -19.58 11.38 -3.76
N ALA A 52 -18.90 10.51 -3.01
CA ALA A 52 -19.45 9.97 -1.76
C ALA A 52 -19.61 11.06 -0.70
N LYS A 53 -18.63 11.97 -0.57
CA LYS A 53 -18.72 13.15 0.30
C LYS A 53 -19.91 14.04 -0.07
N LYS A 54 -20.09 14.33 -1.36
CA LYS A 54 -21.15 15.23 -1.85
C LYS A 54 -22.56 14.63 -1.76
N VAL A 55 -22.70 13.34 -2.12
CA VAL A 55 -24.02 12.70 -2.24
C VAL A 55 -24.48 12.11 -0.91
N LEU A 56 -23.57 11.52 -0.14
CA LEU A 56 -23.91 10.79 1.09
C LEU A 56 -23.59 11.60 2.35
N GLY A 57 -23.03 12.81 2.23
CA GLY A 57 -22.54 13.59 3.37
C GLY A 57 -21.42 12.89 4.13
N TRP A 58 -20.78 11.89 3.53
CA TRP A 58 -19.82 11.03 4.22
C TRP A 58 -18.51 11.75 4.51
N THR A 59 -18.04 11.67 5.75
CA THR A 59 -16.74 12.20 6.20
C THR A 59 -15.74 11.06 6.40
N PRO A 60 -15.01 10.64 5.34
CA PRO A 60 -14.04 9.55 5.48
C PRO A 60 -12.87 9.96 6.38
N ARG A 61 -12.41 9.02 7.22
CA ARG A 61 -11.14 9.14 7.94
C ARG A 61 -10.00 9.36 6.95
N SER A 62 -8.95 10.03 7.41
CA SER A 62 -7.78 10.26 6.56
C SER A 62 -7.09 8.94 6.23
N ALA A 63 -6.50 8.86 5.03
CA ALA A 63 -5.79 7.65 4.60
C ALA A 63 -4.54 7.38 5.45
N GLU A 64 -3.91 8.43 5.97
CA GLU A 64 -2.78 8.34 6.88
C GLU A 64 -3.19 7.70 8.21
N GLU A 65 -4.22 8.24 8.85
CA GLU A 65 -4.74 7.72 10.12
C GLU A 65 -5.18 6.26 9.99
N THR A 66 -5.89 5.92 8.91
CA THR A 66 -6.35 4.54 8.65
C THR A 66 -5.17 3.55 8.55
N VAL A 67 -4.06 3.97 7.92
CA VAL A 67 -2.89 3.10 7.75
C VAL A 67 -2.11 2.94 9.06
N ILE A 68 -1.99 4.00 9.86
CA ILE A 68 -1.35 3.94 11.18
C ILE A 68 -2.15 3.02 12.12
N ASP A 69 -3.47 3.18 12.14
CA ASP A 69 -4.41 2.36 12.92
C ASP A 69 -4.27 0.86 12.58
N THR A 70 -4.13 0.55 11.28
CA THR A 70 -3.92 -0.84 10.83
C THR A 70 -2.60 -1.42 11.34
N VAL A 71 -1.51 -0.64 11.33
CA VAL A 71 -0.21 -1.10 11.82
C VAL A 71 -0.25 -1.32 13.33
N ASN A 72 -0.84 -0.39 14.08
CA ASN A 72 -1.01 -0.54 15.53
C ASN A 72 -1.77 -1.82 15.87
N TYR A 73 -2.89 -2.07 15.17
CA TYR A 73 -3.65 -3.30 15.35
C TYR A 73 -2.83 -4.56 15.08
N MET A 74 -1.98 -4.58 14.04
CA MET A 74 -1.12 -5.72 13.73
C MET A 74 -0.07 -5.99 14.82
N ILE A 75 0.49 -4.92 15.41
CA ILE A 75 1.45 -5.00 16.52
C ILE A 75 0.74 -5.52 17.78
N GLU A 76 -0.41 -4.94 18.13
CA GLU A 76 -1.21 -5.36 19.29
C GLU A 76 -1.69 -6.81 19.18
N SER A 77 -2.03 -7.24 17.97
CA SER A 77 -2.45 -8.61 17.67
C SER A 77 -1.29 -9.59 17.50
N ASN A 78 -0.05 -9.14 17.66
CA ASN A 78 1.18 -9.92 17.52
C ASN A 78 1.27 -10.67 16.17
N ILE A 79 0.78 -10.04 15.10
CA ILE A 79 0.84 -10.54 13.71
C ILE A 79 2.20 -10.20 13.08
N ILE A 80 2.81 -9.11 13.52
CA ILE A 80 4.14 -8.62 13.11
C ILE A 80 5.00 -8.25 14.31
#